data_AF-A0AAQ4ENP0-F1
#
_entry.id   AF-A0AAQ4ENP0-F1
#
_cell.length_a   1.000
_cell.length_b   1.000
_cell.length_c   1.000
_cell.angle_alpha   90.00
_cell.angle_beta   90.00
_cell.angle_gamma   90.00
#
_symmetry.space_group_name_H-M   'P 1'
#
loop_
_entity.id
_entity.type
_entity.pdbx_description
1 polymer ?
#
loop_
_entity_poly.entity_id
_entity_poly.type
_entity_poly.pdbx_seq_one_letter_code
_entity_poly.pdbx_strand_id
1 'polypeptide(L)'
;MKKHQDEKTPRWRNSVLEKLCVEETPRCRNSALEKLRAGETPRWRNSALEKLRVGETPCWRNSALEKVRVGETPSWRNSVLQIRHAGETPRWRYSALEKLRAGETPRWRNSVLEKLRAGEAQCWRNSALEKLRALETPRWRNSVLEKLRLGETPRCRYSTLEKLRAGETPCWRNSV
;
A
#
# COMPACT_ATOMS: atom_id res chain seq x y z
N MET A 1 -21.68 -16.88 19.33
CA MET A 1 -20.89 -17.28 18.14
C MET A 1 -21.82 -18.00 17.17
N LYS A 2 -22.23 -17.38 16.06
CA LYS A 2 -23.01 -18.07 15.01
C LYS A 2 -22.04 -18.60 13.97
N LYS A 3 -21.87 -19.93 13.92
CA LYS A 3 -21.26 -20.61 12.77
C LYS A 3 -22.32 -20.64 11.68
N HIS A 4 -22.09 -19.93 10.58
CA HIS A 4 -22.83 -20.14 9.34
C HIS A 4 -21.96 -21.03 8.46
N GLN A 5 -22.39 -22.27 8.26
CA GLN A 5 -21.93 -23.14 7.18
C GLN A 5 -22.77 -22.83 5.93
N ASP A 6 -22.16 -23.02 4.76
CA ASP A 6 -22.74 -23.02 3.40
C ASP A 6 -22.87 -21.69 2.64
N GLU A 7 -21.77 -20.97 2.41
CA GLU A 7 -21.60 -20.15 1.20
C GLU A 7 -20.14 -20.21 0.72
N LYS A 8 -19.91 -20.60 -0.54
CA LYS A 8 -18.60 -20.54 -1.24
C LYS A 8 -17.96 -19.13 -1.28
N THR A 9 -18.65 -18.12 -0.76
CA THR A 9 -18.18 -16.74 -0.61
C THR A 9 -18.86 -16.10 0.61
N PRO A 10 -18.27 -16.12 1.81
CA PRO A 10 -18.92 -15.55 2.99
C PRO A 10 -19.11 -14.03 2.85
N ARG A 11 -20.36 -13.57 3.04
CA ARG A 11 -20.71 -12.14 2.95
C ARG A 11 -21.11 -11.56 4.29
N TRP A 12 -20.40 -10.52 4.73
CA TRP A 12 -20.70 -9.82 5.97
C TRP A 12 -21.07 -8.37 5.74
N ARG A 13 -22.17 -7.94 6.36
CA ARG A 13 -22.61 -6.54 6.28
C ARG A 13 -22.03 -5.68 7.39
N ASN A 14 -22.22 -6.07 8.65
CA ASN A 14 -21.72 -5.38 9.82
C ASN A 14 -21.17 -6.43 10.78
N SER A 15 -19.85 -6.45 10.95
CA SER A 15 -19.19 -7.43 11.83
C SER A 15 -18.15 -6.75 12.69
N VAL A 16 -18.23 -6.99 14.00
CA VAL A 16 -17.16 -6.73 14.95
C VAL A 16 -16.71 -8.08 15.48
N LEU A 17 -15.47 -8.47 15.18
CA LEU A 17 -14.92 -9.74 15.65
C LEU A 17 -13.50 -9.51 16.13
N GLU A 18 -13.11 -10.22 17.17
CA GLU A 18 -11.72 -10.19 17.63
C GLU A 18 -10.79 -10.85 16.62
N LYS A 19 -11.17 -12.02 16.10
CA LYS A 19 -10.36 -12.82 15.17
C LYS A 19 -11.20 -13.34 14.01
N LEU A 20 -10.64 -13.27 12.81
CA LEU A 20 -11.18 -13.92 11.63
C LEU A 20 -10.08 -14.66 10.84
N CYS A 21 -10.35 -15.91 10.50
CA CYS A 21 -9.61 -16.69 9.52
C CYS A 21 -10.56 -17.12 8.39
N VAL A 22 -10.28 -16.74 7.15
CA VAL A 22 -11.03 -17.19 5.96
C VAL A 22 -10.02 -17.60 4.89
N GLU A 23 -10.23 -18.75 4.26
CA GLU A 23 -9.35 -19.21 3.17
C GLU A 23 -9.86 -18.76 1.80
N GLU A 24 -11.18 -18.61 1.65
CA GLU A 24 -11.83 -18.20 0.40
C GLU A 24 -12.01 -16.67 0.28
N THR A 25 -12.98 -16.23 -0.53
CA THR A 25 -13.15 -14.84 -1.02
C THR A 25 -14.19 -14.02 -0.23
N PRO A 26 -13.94 -13.63 1.05
CA PRO A 26 -14.93 -12.94 1.85
C PRO A 26 -15.24 -11.56 1.27
N ARG A 27 -16.51 -11.18 1.34
CA ARG A 27 -16.96 -9.82 1.02
C ARG A 27 -17.52 -9.16 2.26
N CYS A 28 -16.87 -8.10 2.70
CA CYS A 28 -17.24 -7.41 3.92
C CYS A 28 -17.53 -5.94 3.65
N ARG A 29 -18.71 -5.49 4.09
CA ARG A 29 -19.15 -4.12 3.87
C ARG A 29 -18.65 -3.19 4.96
N ASN A 30 -18.90 -3.52 6.22
CA ASN A 30 -18.40 -2.80 7.39
C ASN A 30 -17.83 -3.82 8.38
N SER A 31 -16.53 -3.72 8.65
CA SER A 31 -15.87 -4.58 9.62
C SER A 31 -14.93 -3.82 10.54
N ALA A 32 -14.92 -4.24 11.80
CA ALA A 32 -13.87 -3.91 12.75
C ALA A 32 -13.30 -5.23 13.26
N LEU A 33 -12.01 -5.48 13.03
CA LEU A 33 -11.35 -6.70 13.51
C LEU A 33 -10.01 -6.40 14.16
N GLU A 34 -9.70 -7.08 15.26
CA GLU A 34 -8.36 -6.96 15.85
C GLU A 34 -7.33 -7.74 15.00
N LYS A 35 -7.67 -8.98 14.63
CA LYS A 35 -6.79 -9.86 13.84
C LYS A 35 -7.54 -10.51 12.68
N LEU A 36 -6.97 -10.39 11.48
CA LEU A 36 -7.48 -11.03 10.26
C LEU A 36 -6.38 -11.82 9.55
N ARG A 37 -6.68 -13.08 9.24
CA ARG A 37 -5.97 -13.90 8.25
C ARG A 37 -6.93 -14.24 7.11
N ALA A 38 -6.64 -13.76 5.90
CA ALA A 38 -7.44 -14.07 4.72
C ALA A 38 -6.58 -14.72 3.64
N GLY A 39 -7.15 -15.69 2.94
CA GLY A 39 -6.59 -16.29 1.73
C GLY A 39 -6.88 -15.44 0.49
N GLU A 40 -7.52 -16.03 -0.51
CA GLU A 40 -7.59 -15.48 -1.86
C GLU A 40 -8.66 -14.39 -2.04
N THR A 41 -8.28 -13.28 -2.66
CA THR A 41 -9.16 -12.23 -3.24
C THR A 41 -10.18 -11.53 -2.30
N PRO A 42 -9.94 -11.34 -0.99
CA PRO A 42 -10.95 -10.75 -0.11
C PRO A 42 -11.26 -9.29 -0.49
N ARG A 43 -12.54 -8.90 -0.38
CA ARG A 43 -13.01 -7.55 -0.73
C ARG A 43 -13.65 -6.84 0.47
N TRP A 44 -13.12 -5.67 0.80
CA TRP A 44 -13.54 -4.86 1.94
C TRP A 44 -13.98 -3.48 1.49
N ARG A 45 -15.18 -3.06 1.89
CA ARG A 45 -15.68 -1.71 1.57
C ARG A 45 -15.25 -0.70 2.62
N ASN A 46 -15.55 -0.95 3.89
CA ASN A 46 -15.15 -0.15 5.03
C ASN A 46 -14.58 -1.09 6.09
N SER A 47 -13.31 -0.92 6.45
CA SER A 47 -12.63 -1.79 7.41
C SER A 47 -11.69 -1.03 8.34
N ALA A 48 -11.79 -1.30 9.63
CA ALA A 48 -10.78 -0.92 10.63
C ALA A 48 -10.11 -2.18 11.17
N LEU A 49 -8.80 -2.34 11.01
CA LEU A 49 -8.08 -3.53 11.46
C LEU A 49 -6.75 -3.20 12.14
N GLU A 50 -6.47 -3.83 13.28
CA GLU A 50 -5.18 -3.65 13.94
C GLU A 50 -4.09 -4.48 13.25
N LYS A 51 -4.34 -5.79 13.07
CA LYS A 51 -3.38 -6.72 12.47
C LYS A 51 -4.00 -7.51 11.32
N LEU A 52 -3.37 -7.40 10.15
CA LEU A 52 -3.83 -8.03 8.92
C LEU A 52 -2.72 -8.86 8.26
N ARG A 53 -3.04 -10.12 7.92
CA ARG A 53 -2.28 -10.96 7.00
C ARG A 53 -3.20 -11.42 5.87
N VAL A 54 -2.88 -11.07 4.63
CA VAL A 54 -3.61 -11.57 3.46
C VAL A 54 -2.67 -12.20 2.45
N GLY A 55 -3.15 -13.25 1.80
CA GLY A 55 -2.51 -13.79 0.60
C GLY A 55 -2.71 -12.88 -0.61
N GLU A 56 -3.41 -13.38 -1.60
CA GLU A 56 -3.42 -12.86 -2.97
C GLU A 56 -4.57 -11.89 -3.27
N THR A 57 -4.27 -10.89 -4.10
CA THR A 57 -5.20 -9.97 -4.78
C THR A 57 -6.26 -9.23 -3.93
N PRO A 58 -6.01 -8.87 -2.66
CA PRO A 58 -7.06 -8.27 -1.86
C PRO A 58 -7.36 -6.81 -2.23
N CYS A 59 -8.62 -6.43 -2.06
CA CYS A 59 -9.13 -5.12 -2.45
C CYS A 59 -9.82 -4.38 -1.29
N TRP A 60 -9.38 -3.15 -1.03
CA TRP A 60 -9.97 -2.27 -0.02
C TRP A 60 -10.40 -0.94 -0.62
N ARG A 61 -11.64 -0.54 -0.31
CA ARG A 61 -12.16 0.76 -0.72
C ARG A 61 -11.86 1.85 0.29
N ASN A 62 -12.25 1.67 1.54
CA ASN A 62 -11.98 2.57 2.65
C ASN A 62 -11.41 1.76 3.81
N SER A 63 -10.18 2.04 4.23
CA SER A 63 -9.52 1.25 5.27
C SER A 63 -8.62 2.08 6.18
N ALA A 64 -8.69 1.82 7.48
CA ALA A 64 -7.70 2.29 8.44
C ALA A 64 -7.05 1.04 9.08
N LEU A 65 -5.74 0.88 8.90
CA LEU A 65 -5.05 -0.32 9.40
C LEU A 65 -3.71 0.02 10.05
N GLU A 66 -3.39 -0.65 11.16
CA GLU A 66 -2.11 -0.39 11.84
C GLU A 66 -0.98 -1.24 11.26
N LYS A 67 -1.12 -2.57 11.28
CA LYS A 67 -0.06 -3.51 10.89
C LYS A 67 -0.55 -4.47 9.83
N VAL A 68 0.04 -4.38 8.64
CA VAL A 68 -0.46 -5.11 7.48
C VAL A 68 0.67 -5.83 6.73
N ARG A 69 0.51 -7.14 6.56
CA ARG A 69 1.32 -7.96 5.64
C ARG A 69 0.41 -8.52 4.56
N VAL A 70 0.74 -8.29 3.31
CA VAL A 70 -0.02 -8.85 2.18
C VAL A 70 0.95 -9.36 1.15
N GLY A 71 0.58 -10.47 0.53
CA GLY A 71 1.24 -11.00 -0.64
C GLY A 71 0.96 -10.13 -1.87
N GLU A 72 0.47 -10.78 -2.92
CA GLU A 72 0.50 -10.27 -4.28
C GLU A 72 -0.66 -9.33 -4.61
N THR A 73 -0.37 -8.35 -5.47
CA THR A 73 -1.31 -7.48 -6.19
C THR A 73 -2.39 -6.75 -5.37
N PRO A 74 -2.12 -6.26 -4.14
CA PRO A 74 -3.18 -5.64 -3.36
C PRO A 74 -3.59 -4.27 -3.91
N SER A 75 -4.87 -3.94 -3.80
CA SER A 75 -5.44 -2.68 -4.30
C SER A 75 -6.15 -1.90 -3.20
N TRP A 76 -5.77 -0.63 -3.06
CA TRP A 76 -6.26 0.28 -2.02
C TRP A 76 -6.75 1.58 -2.65
N ARG A 77 -7.95 2.03 -2.27
CA ARG A 77 -8.55 3.23 -2.87
C ARG A 77 -8.55 4.47 -1.97
N ASN A 78 -8.82 4.30 -0.68
CA ASN A 78 -8.76 5.34 0.34
C ASN A 78 -8.24 4.66 1.61
N SER A 79 -6.97 4.85 1.93
CA SER A 79 -6.33 4.07 2.99
C SER A 79 -5.41 4.90 3.87
N VAL A 80 -5.51 4.70 5.17
CA VAL A 80 -4.55 5.20 6.16
C VAL A 80 -3.86 4.00 6.79
N LEU A 81 -2.53 3.94 6.70
CA LEU A 81 -1.75 2.82 7.23
C LEU A 81 -0.55 3.29 8.05
N GLN A 82 -0.28 2.64 9.19
CA GLN A 82 0.92 2.92 9.96
C GLN A 82 2.12 2.10 9.46
N ILE A 83 2.00 0.76 9.46
CA ILE A 83 3.10 -0.15 9.15
C ILE A 83 2.68 -1.18 8.13
N ARG A 84 3.45 -1.23 7.03
CA ARG A 84 3.11 -2.06 5.88
C ARG A 84 4.29 -2.85 5.33
N HIS A 85 4.04 -4.13 5.11
CA HIS A 85 4.78 -4.99 4.20
C HIS A 85 3.87 -5.40 3.04
N ALA A 86 4.10 -4.82 1.86
CA ALA A 86 3.38 -5.19 0.65
C ALA A 86 4.28 -6.03 -0.24
N GLY A 87 3.74 -7.12 -0.78
CA GLY A 87 4.39 -7.94 -1.80
C GLY A 87 4.37 -7.26 -3.16
N GLU A 88 4.15 -8.04 -4.20
CA GLU A 88 4.30 -7.64 -5.60
C GLU A 88 3.16 -6.73 -6.09
N THR A 89 3.50 -5.76 -6.93
CA THR A 89 2.62 -4.88 -7.73
C THR A 89 1.49 -4.14 -6.97
N PRO A 90 1.68 -3.65 -5.73
CA PRO A 90 0.60 -3.05 -4.97
C PRO A 90 0.14 -1.72 -5.61
N ARG A 91 -1.16 -1.48 -5.61
CA ARG A 91 -1.78 -0.26 -6.17
C ARG A 91 -2.47 0.55 -5.09
N TRP A 92 -2.14 1.84 -5.06
CA TRP A 92 -2.65 2.77 -4.06
C TRP A 92 -3.24 4.01 -4.74
N ARG A 93 -4.45 4.36 -4.36
CA ARG A 93 -5.07 5.64 -4.64
C ARG A 93 -5.41 6.30 -3.30
N TYR A 94 -5.28 7.62 -3.20
CA TYR A 94 -5.66 8.42 -2.03
C TYR A 94 -5.20 7.79 -0.71
N SER A 95 -3.89 7.71 -0.51
CA SER A 95 -3.30 6.97 0.60
C SER A 95 -2.38 7.82 1.46
N ALA A 96 -2.43 7.59 2.77
CA ALA A 96 -1.50 8.14 3.74
C ALA A 96 -0.81 6.97 4.46
N LEU A 97 0.53 6.90 4.39
CA LEU A 97 1.29 5.85 5.06
C LEU A 97 2.48 6.38 5.83
N GLU A 98 2.68 5.88 7.04
CA GLU A 98 3.85 6.25 7.85
C GLU A 98 5.09 5.45 7.42
N LYS A 99 5.01 4.10 7.47
CA LYS A 99 6.14 3.22 7.16
C LYS A 99 5.74 2.11 6.19
N LEU A 100 6.44 2.05 5.07
CA LEU A 100 6.24 1.01 4.07
C LEU A 100 7.55 0.33 3.66
N ARG A 101 7.52 -1.00 3.64
CA ARG A 101 8.40 -1.83 2.82
C ARG A 101 7.58 -2.42 1.68
N ALA A 102 7.84 -1.94 0.46
CA ALA A 102 7.20 -2.44 -0.75
C ALA A 102 8.16 -3.38 -1.48
N GLY A 103 7.59 -4.46 -2.03
CA GLY A 103 8.24 -5.30 -3.02
C GLY A 103 8.21 -4.65 -4.40
N GLU A 104 7.87 -5.46 -5.39
CA GLU A 104 8.03 -5.17 -6.81
C GLU A 104 6.99 -4.18 -7.34
N THR A 105 7.41 -3.25 -8.21
CA THR A 105 6.55 -2.43 -9.08
C THR A 105 5.33 -1.70 -8.47
N PRO A 106 5.44 -1.06 -7.28
CA PRO A 106 4.29 -0.40 -6.67
C PRO A 106 3.86 0.86 -7.44
N ARG A 107 2.54 1.10 -7.49
CA ARG A 107 1.93 2.26 -8.16
C ARG A 107 1.11 3.11 -7.21
N TRP A 108 1.36 4.41 -7.25
CA TRP A 108 0.79 5.39 -6.33
C TRP A 108 0.16 6.56 -7.06
N ARG A 109 -1.01 6.98 -6.56
CA ARG A 109 -1.71 8.17 -7.04
C ARG A 109 -2.30 8.95 -5.87
N ASN A 110 -1.96 10.23 -5.76
CA ASN A 110 -2.43 11.12 -4.69
C ASN A 110 -2.09 10.50 -3.33
N SER A 111 -0.80 10.46 -2.99
CA SER A 111 -0.32 9.72 -1.81
C SER A 111 0.70 10.51 -1.00
N VAL A 112 0.61 10.36 0.32
CA VAL A 112 1.52 10.98 1.29
C VAL A 112 2.21 9.88 2.08
N LEU A 113 3.53 9.87 2.06
CA LEU A 113 4.33 8.86 2.74
C LEU A 113 5.45 9.49 3.56
N GLU A 114 5.68 8.98 4.76
CA GLU A 114 6.82 9.44 5.57
C GLU A 114 8.08 8.64 5.22
N LYS A 115 8.03 7.31 5.32
CA LYS A 115 9.19 6.44 5.10
C LYS A 115 8.88 5.28 4.16
N LEU A 116 9.67 5.17 3.10
CA LEU A 116 9.58 4.09 2.14
C LEU A 116 10.93 3.41 1.90
N ARG A 117 10.92 2.08 2.02
CA ARG A 117 11.96 1.21 1.46
C ARG A 117 11.39 0.37 0.33
N ALA A 118 12.00 0.49 -0.84
CA ALA A 118 11.62 -0.17 -2.07
C ALA A 118 12.75 -1.05 -2.59
N GLY A 119 12.41 -2.23 -3.11
CA GLY A 119 13.35 -3.03 -3.90
C GLY A 119 13.47 -2.46 -5.30
N GLU A 120 12.36 -2.41 -6.02
CA GLU A 120 12.36 -2.27 -7.48
C GLU A 120 11.70 -0.98 -7.99
N ALA A 121 11.57 -0.88 -9.32
CA ALA A 121 10.93 0.19 -10.05
C ALA A 121 9.60 0.65 -9.44
N GLN A 122 9.38 1.97 -9.38
CA GLN A 122 8.16 2.53 -8.79
C GLN A 122 7.54 3.60 -9.66
N CYS A 123 6.22 3.79 -9.55
CA CYS A 123 5.52 4.86 -10.25
C CYS A 123 4.67 5.70 -9.29
N TRP A 124 4.90 7.01 -9.33
CA TRP A 124 4.26 7.98 -8.45
C TRP A 124 3.65 9.13 -9.25
N ARG A 125 2.44 9.53 -8.85
CA ARG A 125 1.74 10.67 -9.43
C ARG A 125 1.07 11.46 -8.31
N ASN A 126 1.35 12.77 -8.26
CA ASN A 126 0.80 13.68 -7.24
C ASN A 126 1.12 13.13 -5.84
N SER A 127 2.39 13.13 -5.44
CA SER A 127 2.80 12.46 -4.21
C SER A 127 3.78 13.29 -3.40
N ALA A 128 3.69 13.17 -2.08
CA ALA A 128 4.62 13.77 -1.14
C ALA A 128 5.32 12.66 -0.35
N LEU A 129 6.64 12.69 -0.29
CA LEU A 129 7.45 11.66 0.36
C LEU A 129 8.61 12.27 1.15
N GLU A 130 8.66 12.03 2.46
CA GLU A 130 9.75 12.57 3.29
C GLU A 130 11.06 11.80 3.07
N LYS A 131 11.03 10.46 3.15
CA LYS A 131 12.24 9.64 3.01
C LYS A 131 12.02 8.43 2.11
N LEU A 132 12.81 8.36 1.04
CA LEU A 132 12.88 7.21 0.14
C LEU A 132 14.26 6.56 0.14
N ARG A 133 14.27 5.23 0.24
CA ARG A 133 15.36 4.37 -0.21
C ARG A 133 14.83 3.39 -1.25
N ALA A 134 15.25 3.54 -2.50
CA ALA A 134 15.00 2.56 -3.56
C ALA A 134 16.33 2.05 -4.14
N LEU A 135 16.36 0.81 -4.62
CA LEU A 135 17.54 0.26 -5.29
C LEU A 135 17.48 0.59 -6.78
N GLU A 136 16.32 0.39 -7.41
CA GLU A 136 16.12 0.62 -8.84
C GLU A 136 15.43 1.96 -9.20
N THR A 137 15.28 2.21 -10.51
CA THR A 137 14.70 3.41 -11.14
C THR A 137 13.25 3.76 -10.71
N PRO A 138 13.02 4.82 -9.91
CA PRO A 138 11.67 5.31 -9.66
C PRO A 138 11.26 6.38 -10.69
N ARG A 139 9.95 6.44 -10.98
CA ARG A 139 9.34 7.43 -11.87
C ARG A 139 8.37 8.32 -11.10
N TRP A 140 8.57 9.63 -11.18
CA TRP A 140 7.80 10.63 -10.46
C TRP A 140 7.16 11.65 -11.40
N ARG A 141 5.92 12.02 -11.09
CA ARG A 141 5.22 13.13 -11.74
C ARG A 141 4.48 13.95 -10.70
N ASN A 142 4.70 15.27 -10.71
CA ASN A 142 4.05 16.19 -9.76
C ASN A 142 4.31 15.74 -8.32
N SER A 143 5.57 15.66 -7.89
CA SER A 143 5.90 15.08 -6.58
C SER A 143 6.88 15.93 -5.79
N VAL A 144 6.73 15.91 -4.47
CA VAL A 144 7.62 16.60 -3.52
C VAL A 144 8.36 15.54 -2.72
N LEU A 145 9.68 15.62 -2.69
CA LEU A 145 10.53 14.70 -1.95
C LEU A 145 11.52 15.47 -1.07
N GLU A 146 11.69 15.09 0.20
CA GLU A 146 12.74 15.69 1.03
C GLU A 146 14.06 14.95 0.86
N LYS A 147 14.07 13.63 1.10
CA LYS A 147 15.31 12.82 1.12
C LYS A 147 15.18 11.60 0.23
N LEU A 148 16.05 11.53 -0.77
CA LEU A 148 16.08 10.45 -1.75
C LEU A 148 17.45 9.76 -1.73
N ARG A 149 17.44 8.43 -1.54
CA ARG A 149 18.60 7.55 -1.70
C ARG A 149 18.30 6.51 -2.77
N LEU A 150 19.10 6.49 -3.84
CA LEU A 150 18.91 5.60 -4.98
C LEU A 150 20.19 4.86 -5.35
N GLY A 151 20.03 3.62 -5.82
CA GLY A 151 21.07 2.90 -6.54
C GLY A 151 21.21 3.41 -7.97
N GLU A 152 20.08 3.54 -8.67
CA GLU A 152 20.01 3.88 -10.10
C GLU A 152 19.36 5.25 -10.39
N THR A 153 19.42 5.68 -11.65
CA THR A 153 18.85 6.95 -12.14
C THR A 153 17.31 7.06 -12.00
N PRO A 154 16.78 8.08 -11.29
CA PRO A 154 15.35 8.37 -11.31
C PRO A 154 14.93 9.17 -12.54
N ARG A 155 13.65 9.04 -12.91
CA ARG A 155 13.00 9.92 -13.89
C ARG A 155 11.92 10.75 -13.23
N CYS A 156 12.11 12.07 -13.21
CA CYS A 156 11.22 12.99 -12.51
C CYS A 156 10.67 14.07 -13.45
N ARG A 157 9.38 14.42 -13.29
CA ARG A 157 8.73 15.50 -14.05
C ARG A 157 7.89 16.38 -13.12
N TYR A 158 8.09 17.70 -13.14
CA TYR A 158 7.41 18.64 -12.23
C TYR A 158 7.60 18.18 -10.77
N SER A 159 8.83 18.07 -10.31
CA SER A 159 9.11 17.52 -8.97
C SER A 159 10.19 18.33 -8.28
N THR A 160 10.05 18.44 -6.96
CA THR A 160 11.00 19.12 -6.08
C THR A 160 11.73 18.09 -5.22
N LEU A 161 13.03 18.31 -5.00
CA LEU A 161 13.86 17.43 -4.18
C LEU A 161 14.87 18.24 -3.36
N GLU A 162 14.84 18.11 -2.03
CA GLU A 162 15.81 18.82 -1.18
C GLU A 162 17.17 18.11 -1.11
N LYS A 163 17.20 16.79 -0.96
CA LYS A 163 18.44 16.02 -0.75
C LYS A 163 18.46 14.74 -1.57
N LEU A 164 19.45 14.63 -2.45
CA LEU A 164 19.73 13.43 -3.24
C LEU A 164 21.04 12.76 -2.83
N ARG A 165 21.01 11.44 -2.70
CA ARG A 165 22.20 10.58 -2.82
C ARG A 165 21.90 9.51 -3.86
N ALA A 166 22.55 9.57 -5.00
CA ALA A 166 22.41 8.60 -6.08
C ALA A 166 23.78 8.07 -6.47
N GLY A 167 23.83 6.79 -6.87
CA GLY A 167 25.02 6.21 -7.50
C GLY A 167 25.24 6.74 -8.92
N GLU A 168 24.18 7.27 -9.56
CA GLU A 168 24.16 7.73 -10.95
C GLU A 168 23.45 9.08 -11.10
N THR A 169 23.59 9.72 -12.27
CA THR A 169 23.03 11.06 -12.56
C THR A 169 21.52 11.05 -12.82
N PRO A 170 20.70 11.81 -12.06
CA PRO A 170 19.25 11.80 -12.23
C PRO A 170 18.77 12.58 -13.47
N CYS A 171 17.65 12.14 -14.06
CA CYS A 171 16.99 12.84 -15.16
C CYS A 171 15.80 13.67 -14.64
N TRP A 172 15.98 14.99 -14.56
CA TRP A 172 14.93 15.94 -14.18
C TRP A 172 14.37 16.67 -15.40
N ARG A 173 13.03 16.79 -15.46
CA ARG A 173 12.35 17.66 -16.42
C ARG A 173 11.41 18.61 -15.66
N ASN A 174 11.70 19.91 -15.72
CA ASN A 174 10.97 20.95 -14.99
C ASN A 174 10.96 20.69 -13.48
N SER A 175 12.14 20.63 -12.86
CA SER A 175 12.31 20.56 -11.41
C SER A 175 12.60 21.95 -10.84
N VAL A 176 12.17 22.17 -9.60
CA VAL A 176 12.56 23.32 -8.76
C VAL A 176 13.28 22.77 -7.54
#